data_AF-A0A5D5AT99-F1
#
_entry.id   AF-A0A5D5AT99-F1
#
_cell.length_a   1.000
_cell.length_b   1.000
_cell.length_c   1.000
_cell.angle_alpha   90.00
_cell.angle_beta   90.00
_cell.angle_gamma   90.00
#
_symmetry.space_group_name_H-M   'P 1'
#
loop_
_entity.id
_entity.type
_entity.pdbx_description
1 polymer ?
#
loop_
_entity_poly.entity_id
_entity_poly.type
_entity_poly.pdbx_seq_one_letter_code
_entity_poly.pdbx_strand_id
1 'polypeptide(L)'
;MSTDARRSDRAVSTVVDVSLCLLCITASIGIIAVFLAEDVDRHDPQIADETAQTIATSTTTVEYSIQSVERHDDTGVFDGAEYEADRYERARHGPLAQLLAAAAIANLHLDGERLSHAGGEFREAVDANLGSELIGANDDVHVLATWEPYEDASTRGETVAGDRPPGDADVSTATFTVASDLPPVREDELEGTYDAENRSFDETAEPIADAIVSGLFPNESTTIALQGNDLDRDLALYEYHRAGDALDVEYDPENGTLSRTDVNVSAANERLAENLTETIANDLERTYGDDIDEIEAELDATYPEDEEAVTDEVDDLVAPSVATDEVTITVRVWDE
;
A
#
# COMPACT_ATOMS: atom_id res chain seq x y z
N MET A 1 -33.80 -26.90 -86.83
CA MET A 1 -32.42 -26.65 -86.34
C MET A 1 -32.49 -25.39 -85.49
N SER A 2 -31.90 -25.41 -84.28
CA SER A 2 -31.90 -24.34 -83.26
C SER A 2 -32.88 -24.53 -82.09
N THR A 3 -32.43 -25.27 -81.08
CA THR A 3 -32.82 -25.14 -79.65
C THR A 3 -31.82 -25.93 -78.80
N ASP A 4 -30.53 -25.54 -78.82
CA ASP A 4 -29.53 -26.16 -77.94
C ASP A 4 -28.50 -25.16 -77.40
N ALA A 5 -28.90 -23.89 -77.22
CA ALA A 5 -28.03 -22.83 -76.72
C ALA A 5 -28.48 -22.26 -75.36
N ARG A 6 -29.75 -22.45 -74.93
CA ARG A 6 -30.28 -21.80 -73.72
C ARG A 6 -30.03 -22.55 -72.39
N ARG A 7 -29.55 -23.80 -72.42
CA ARG A 7 -29.29 -24.58 -71.18
C ARG A 7 -27.87 -24.41 -70.65
N SER A 8 -26.87 -24.27 -71.52
CA SER A 8 -25.48 -24.05 -71.09
C SER A 8 -25.27 -22.68 -70.43
N ASP A 9 -25.86 -21.61 -70.95
CA ASP A 9 -25.68 -20.26 -70.35
C ASP A 9 -26.23 -20.16 -68.92
N ARG A 10 -27.33 -20.85 -68.61
CA ARG A 10 -27.89 -20.87 -67.24
C ARG A 10 -27.05 -21.69 -66.28
N ALA A 11 -26.50 -22.82 -66.73
CA ALA A 11 -25.63 -23.67 -65.91
C ALA A 11 -24.28 -23.00 -65.63
N VAL A 12 -23.70 -22.32 -66.62
CA VAL A 12 -22.45 -21.55 -66.45
C VAL A 12 -22.69 -20.37 -65.49
N SER A 13 -23.80 -19.63 -65.63
CA SER A 13 -24.11 -18.52 -64.74
C SER A 13 -24.36 -18.94 -63.30
N THR A 14 -25.03 -20.07 -63.05
CA THR A 14 -25.26 -20.55 -61.66
C THR A 14 -23.99 -21.09 -61.02
N VAL A 15 -23.13 -21.78 -61.77
CA VAL A 15 -21.85 -22.25 -61.23
C VAL A 15 -20.92 -21.09 -60.91
N VAL A 16 -20.85 -20.07 -61.78
CA VAL A 16 -20.04 -18.87 -61.53
C VAL A 16 -20.55 -18.10 -60.31
N ASP A 17 -21.87 -17.95 -60.17
CA ASP A 17 -22.46 -17.22 -59.04
C ASP A 17 -22.27 -17.95 -57.70
N VAL A 18 -22.43 -19.28 -57.71
CA VAL A 18 -22.13 -20.11 -56.52
C VAL A 18 -20.64 -20.08 -56.19
N SER A 19 -19.76 -20.10 -57.20
CA SER A 19 -18.30 -20.03 -56.98
C SER A 19 -17.89 -18.66 -56.43
N LEU A 20 -18.49 -17.58 -56.92
CA LEU A 20 -18.27 -16.22 -56.41
C LEU A 20 -18.81 -16.08 -54.98
N CYS A 21 -19.98 -16.63 -54.69
CA CYS A 21 -20.56 -16.64 -53.35
C CYS A 21 -19.65 -17.39 -52.35
N LEU A 22 -19.18 -18.58 -52.72
CA LEU A 22 -18.24 -19.35 -51.89
C LEU A 22 -16.90 -18.64 -51.74
N LEU A 23 -16.41 -17.96 -52.78
CA LEU A 23 -15.18 -17.17 -52.72
C LEU A 23 -15.34 -15.95 -51.79
N CYS A 24 -16.48 -15.26 -51.83
CA CYS A 24 -16.78 -14.17 -50.91
C CYS A 24 -16.90 -14.67 -49.47
N ILE A 25 -17.58 -15.79 -49.23
CA ILE A 25 -17.71 -16.36 -47.87
C ILE A 25 -16.33 -16.78 -47.33
N THR A 26 -15.51 -17.46 -48.14
CA THR A 26 -14.16 -17.86 -47.72
C THR A 26 -13.23 -16.67 -47.53
N ALA A 27 -13.34 -15.62 -48.35
CA ALA A 27 -12.61 -14.37 -48.17
C ALA A 27 -13.06 -13.63 -46.90
N SER A 28 -14.37 -13.58 -46.61
CA SER A 28 -14.89 -12.97 -45.37
C SER A 28 -14.45 -13.73 -44.14
N ILE A 29 -14.51 -15.06 -44.15
CA ILE A 29 -13.99 -15.90 -43.06
C ILE A 29 -12.47 -15.71 -42.92
N GLY A 30 -11.74 -15.62 -44.04
CA GLY A 30 -10.30 -15.36 -44.04
C GLY A 30 -9.93 -14.00 -43.45
N ILE A 31 -10.69 -12.94 -43.78
CA ILE A 31 -10.48 -11.60 -43.21
C ILE A 31 -10.78 -11.61 -41.71
N ILE A 32 -11.88 -12.24 -41.28
CA ILE A 32 -12.22 -12.36 -39.86
C ILE A 32 -11.15 -13.15 -39.10
N ALA A 33 -10.64 -14.24 -39.68
CA ALA A 33 -9.60 -15.06 -39.06
C ALA A 33 -8.25 -14.34 -39.00
N VAL A 34 -7.89 -13.52 -39.99
CA VAL A 34 -6.67 -12.71 -39.96
C VAL A 34 -6.76 -11.60 -38.91
N PHE A 35 -7.90 -10.90 -38.84
CA PHE A 35 -8.11 -9.85 -37.84
C PHE A 35 -8.13 -10.41 -36.42
N LEU A 36 -8.78 -11.56 -36.21
CA LEU A 36 -8.75 -12.27 -34.93
C LEU A 36 -7.37 -12.85 -34.59
N ALA A 37 -6.53 -13.16 -35.58
CA ALA A 37 -5.17 -13.64 -35.33
C ALA A 37 -4.19 -12.49 -35.07
N GLU A 38 -4.45 -11.29 -35.55
CA GLU A 38 -3.60 -10.10 -35.31
C GLU A 38 -3.83 -9.45 -33.93
N ASP A 39 -4.92 -9.79 -33.22
CA ASP A 39 -5.24 -9.28 -31.88
C ASP A 39 -4.88 -10.24 -30.73
N VAL A 40 -4.43 -11.47 -31.02
CA VAL A 40 -4.13 -12.47 -29.96
C VAL A 40 -2.71 -12.35 -29.42
N ASP A 41 -1.82 -11.62 -30.10
CA ASP A 41 -0.38 -11.54 -29.74
C ASP A 41 0.09 -10.13 -29.34
N ARG A 42 -0.82 -9.18 -29.02
CA ARG A 42 -0.42 -7.81 -28.64
C ARG A 42 -0.98 -7.46 -27.26
N HIS A 43 -0.08 -7.49 -26.27
CA HIS A 43 -0.31 -6.98 -24.92
C HIS A 43 -0.99 -5.59 -24.97
N ASP A 44 -2.17 -5.47 -24.34
CA ASP A 44 -2.91 -4.20 -24.32
C ASP A 44 -2.38 -3.31 -23.18
N PRO A 45 -1.73 -2.16 -23.50
CA PRO A 45 -1.18 -1.29 -22.46
C PRO A 45 -2.22 -0.67 -21.53
N GLN A 46 -3.52 -0.68 -21.90
CA GLN A 46 -4.59 -0.12 -21.07
C GLN A 46 -5.11 -1.08 -20.00
N ILE A 47 -4.73 -2.36 -20.06
CA ILE A 47 -5.28 -3.39 -19.17
C ILE A 47 -4.94 -3.14 -17.70
N ALA A 48 -3.77 -2.55 -17.43
CA ALA A 48 -3.38 -2.16 -16.07
C ALA A 48 -4.22 -1.00 -15.54
N ASP A 49 -4.56 -0.01 -16.38
CA ASP A 49 -5.44 1.10 -16.01
C ASP A 49 -6.87 0.63 -15.75
N GLU A 50 -7.40 -0.28 -16.57
CA GLU A 50 -8.73 -0.87 -16.37
C GLU A 50 -8.79 -1.72 -15.09
N THR A 51 -7.73 -2.47 -14.80
CA THR A 51 -7.61 -3.27 -13.57
C THR A 51 -7.48 -2.38 -12.35
N ALA A 52 -6.66 -1.32 -12.40
CA ALA A 52 -6.54 -0.33 -11.34
C ALA A 52 -7.88 0.37 -11.08
N GLN A 53 -8.61 0.74 -12.13
CA GLN A 53 -9.95 1.33 -12.03
C GLN A 53 -10.96 0.38 -11.37
N THR A 54 -10.86 -0.92 -11.65
CA THR A 54 -11.67 -1.97 -11.01
C THR A 54 -11.35 -2.04 -9.52
N ILE A 55 -10.07 -2.14 -9.14
CA ILE A 55 -9.62 -2.16 -7.74
C ILE A 55 -10.08 -0.90 -6.98
N ALA A 56 -9.97 0.27 -7.61
CA ALA A 56 -10.36 1.54 -7.01
C ALA A 56 -11.87 1.68 -6.76
N THR A 57 -12.71 0.95 -7.52
CA THR A 57 -14.18 1.11 -7.46
C THR A 57 -14.92 -0.08 -6.85
N SER A 58 -14.28 -1.24 -6.75
CA SER A 58 -14.84 -2.42 -6.12
C SER A 58 -14.82 -2.32 -4.59
N THR A 59 -15.85 -2.89 -3.97
CA THR A 59 -16.01 -2.93 -2.50
C THR A 59 -16.26 -4.36 -2.07
N THR A 60 -15.62 -4.80 -0.98
CA THR A 60 -15.82 -6.14 -0.43
C THR A 60 -15.82 -6.12 1.10
N THR A 61 -16.14 -7.27 1.69
CA THR A 61 -15.98 -7.54 3.12
C THR A 61 -14.91 -8.60 3.29
N VAL A 62 -13.87 -8.26 4.04
CA VAL A 62 -12.79 -9.18 4.40
C VAL A 62 -13.03 -9.66 5.83
N GLU A 63 -13.24 -10.96 5.97
CA GLU A 63 -13.31 -11.65 7.26
C GLU A 63 -11.97 -12.30 7.54
N TYR A 64 -11.44 -12.14 8.75
CA TYR A 64 -10.13 -12.65 9.17
C TYR A 64 -10.13 -12.93 10.67
N SER A 65 -9.13 -13.64 11.16
CA SER A 65 -8.92 -13.85 12.59
C SER A 65 -7.63 -13.17 13.04
N ILE A 66 -7.58 -12.75 14.30
CA ILE A 66 -6.35 -12.23 14.93
C ILE A 66 -5.75 -13.24 15.91
N GLN A 67 -6.19 -14.51 15.86
CA GLN A 67 -5.66 -15.57 16.73
C GLN A 67 -4.18 -15.87 16.47
N SER A 68 -3.64 -15.47 15.31
CA SER A 68 -2.19 -15.48 15.06
C SER A 68 -1.40 -14.67 16.08
N VAL A 69 -1.98 -13.60 16.65
CA VAL A 69 -1.30 -12.73 17.64
C VAL A 69 -0.90 -13.53 18.87
N GLU A 70 -1.86 -14.21 19.50
CA GLU A 70 -1.62 -15.06 20.67
C GLU A 70 -0.57 -16.14 20.38
N ARG A 71 -0.59 -16.73 19.17
CA ARG A 71 0.36 -17.78 18.79
C ARG A 71 1.81 -17.30 18.62
N HIS A 72 1.99 -16.01 18.32
CA HIS A 72 3.29 -15.38 18.10
C HIS A 72 3.62 -14.36 19.18
N ASP A 73 2.90 -14.40 20.32
CA ASP A 73 3.17 -13.52 21.44
C ASP A 73 4.53 -13.87 22.06
N ASP A 74 5.44 -12.92 22.02
CA ASP A 74 6.73 -12.93 22.71
C ASP A 74 6.79 -11.92 23.88
N THR A 75 5.72 -11.14 24.07
CA THR A 75 5.57 -10.14 25.14
C THR A 75 5.07 -10.75 26.45
N GLY A 76 4.42 -11.93 26.38
CA GLY A 76 3.82 -12.62 27.52
C GLY A 76 2.48 -12.04 27.97
N VAL A 77 1.91 -11.09 27.21
CA VAL A 77 0.61 -10.48 27.51
C VAL A 77 -0.51 -11.53 27.48
N PHE A 78 -0.41 -12.53 26.60
CA PHE A 78 -1.41 -13.59 26.48
C PHE A 78 -1.14 -14.81 27.39
N ASP A 79 -0.14 -14.75 28.28
CA ASP A 79 0.21 -15.86 29.15
C ASP A 79 -0.95 -16.26 30.10
N GLY A 80 -1.58 -17.40 29.81
CA GLY A 80 -2.71 -17.91 30.59
C GLY A 80 -4.04 -17.20 30.32
N ALA A 81 -4.11 -16.36 29.29
CA ALA A 81 -5.37 -15.90 28.73
C ALA A 81 -6.02 -17.03 27.93
N GLU A 82 -7.34 -17.19 28.06
CA GLU A 82 -8.11 -18.13 27.23
C GLU A 82 -9.36 -17.40 26.75
N TYR A 83 -9.48 -17.23 25.43
CA TYR A 83 -10.66 -16.64 24.80
C TYR A 83 -11.34 -17.65 23.87
N GLU A 84 -12.66 -17.52 23.75
CA GLU A 84 -13.43 -18.29 22.76
C GLU A 84 -13.02 -17.89 21.34
N ALA A 85 -13.03 -18.83 20.40
CA ALA A 85 -12.53 -18.61 19.04
C ALA A 85 -13.21 -17.44 18.31
N ASP A 86 -14.53 -17.26 18.52
CA ASP A 86 -15.32 -16.18 17.92
C ASP A 86 -14.86 -14.79 18.38
N ARG A 87 -14.17 -14.69 19.51
CA ARG A 87 -13.62 -13.42 20.00
C ARG A 87 -12.46 -12.92 19.15
N TYR A 88 -11.77 -13.79 18.42
CA TYR A 88 -10.69 -13.40 17.51
C TYR A 88 -11.16 -13.05 16.10
N GLU A 89 -12.41 -13.37 15.76
CA GLU A 89 -12.95 -13.09 14.43
C GLU A 89 -13.14 -11.57 14.25
N ARG A 90 -12.72 -11.07 13.10
CA ARG A 90 -12.81 -9.66 12.70
C ARG A 90 -13.34 -9.59 11.28
N ALA A 91 -14.01 -8.48 10.97
CA ALA A 91 -14.49 -8.20 9.63
C ALA A 91 -14.27 -6.72 9.30
N ARG A 92 -13.76 -6.42 8.11
CA ARG A 92 -13.62 -5.06 7.59
C ARG A 92 -14.29 -4.97 6.22
N HIS A 93 -15.19 -4.00 6.08
CA HIS A 93 -15.88 -3.71 4.83
C HIS A 93 -15.39 -2.39 4.26
N GLY A 94 -15.14 -2.34 2.96
CA GLY A 94 -14.73 -1.10 2.30
C GLY A 94 -14.30 -1.29 0.85
N PRO A 95 -13.81 -0.22 0.21
CA PRO A 95 -13.16 -0.28 -1.10
C PRO A 95 -11.94 -1.21 -1.07
N LEU A 96 -11.72 -2.00 -2.12
CA LEU A 96 -10.56 -2.90 -2.21
C LEU A 96 -9.24 -2.14 -2.07
N ALA A 97 -9.13 -0.98 -2.71
CA ALA A 97 -7.95 -0.13 -2.59
C ALA A 97 -7.68 0.31 -1.14
N GLN A 98 -8.74 0.66 -0.38
CA GLN A 98 -8.61 1.01 1.04
C GLN A 98 -8.25 -0.21 1.91
N LEU A 99 -8.75 -1.40 1.56
CA LEU A 99 -8.40 -2.64 2.25
C LEU A 99 -6.94 -3.03 2.01
N LEU A 100 -6.41 -2.81 0.80
CA LEU A 100 -4.99 -2.96 0.49
C LEU A 100 -4.14 -1.96 1.28
N ALA A 101 -4.54 -0.69 1.34
CA ALA A 101 -3.85 0.32 2.16
C ALA A 101 -3.82 -0.07 3.64
N ALA A 102 -4.98 -0.43 4.20
CA ALA A 102 -5.09 -0.92 5.56
C ALA A 102 -4.21 -2.15 5.81
N ALA A 103 -4.08 -3.05 4.83
CA ALA A 103 -3.25 -4.24 4.95
C ALA A 103 -1.75 -3.93 4.88
N ALA A 104 -1.35 -2.88 4.15
CA ALA A 104 0.02 -2.36 4.19
C ALA A 104 0.35 -1.78 5.58
N ILE A 105 -0.54 -0.96 6.15
CA ILE A 105 -0.38 -0.41 7.50
C ILE A 105 -0.37 -1.51 8.57
N ALA A 106 -1.28 -2.48 8.48
CA ALA A 106 -1.29 -3.62 9.40
C ALA A 106 -0.04 -4.52 9.28
N ASN A 107 0.74 -4.36 8.20
CA ASN A 107 2.02 -5.03 7.95
C ASN A 107 3.22 -4.07 8.04
N LEU A 108 3.14 -3.11 8.94
CA LEU A 108 4.22 -2.17 9.25
C LEU A 108 5.46 -2.89 9.76
N HIS A 109 6.61 -2.42 9.26
CA HIS A 109 7.93 -2.78 9.74
C HIS A 109 8.67 -1.53 10.16
N LEU A 110 9.48 -1.65 11.21
CA LEU A 110 10.47 -0.69 11.65
C LEU A 110 11.83 -1.39 11.64
N ASP A 111 12.81 -0.86 10.91
CA ASP A 111 14.12 -1.48 10.70
C ASP A 111 14.06 -2.94 10.21
N GLY A 112 13.02 -3.27 9.45
CA GLY A 112 12.77 -4.61 8.94
C GLY A 112 12.18 -5.59 9.95
N GLU A 113 11.98 -5.20 11.21
CA GLU A 113 11.21 -5.96 12.20
C GLU A 113 9.73 -5.59 12.11
N ARG A 114 8.86 -6.60 12.20
CA ARG A 114 7.41 -6.38 12.06
C ARG A 114 6.82 -5.85 13.36
N LEU A 115 6.09 -4.75 13.32
CA LEU A 115 5.49 -4.15 14.51
C LEU A 115 4.34 -4.98 15.11
N SER A 116 3.54 -5.68 14.30
CA SER A 116 2.44 -6.51 14.81
C SER A 116 2.15 -7.73 13.94
N HIS A 117 1.84 -8.85 14.59
CA HIS A 117 1.35 -10.06 13.92
C HIS A 117 -0.16 -10.04 13.62
N ALA A 118 -0.90 -9.03 14.09
CA ALA A 118 -2.35 -8.91 13.89
C ALA A 118 -2.74 -8.76 12.41
N GLY A 119 -1.88 -8.15 11.60
CA GLY A 119 -2.12 -7.92 10.18
C GLY A 119 -1.93 -9.14 9.28
N GLY A 120 -1.32 -10.23 9.76
CA GLY A 120 -0.94 -11.37 8.92
C GLY A 120 -2.12 -12.03 8.20
N GLU A 121 -3.11 -12.49 8.97
CA GLU A 121 -4.30 -13.15 8.42
C GLU A 121 -5.22 -12.14 7.68
N PHE A 122 -5.22 -10.86 8.09
CA PHE A 122 -5.92 -9.81 7.35
C PHE A 122 -5.36 -9.67 5.92
N ARG A 123 -4.02 -9.70 5.78
CA ARG A 123 -3.32 -9.59 4.50
C ARG A 123 -3.65 -10.76 3.57
N GLU A 124 -3.62 -11.98 4.10
CA GLU A 124 -4.01 -13.19 3.37
C GLU A 124 -5.48 -13.14 2.93
N ALA A 125 -6.35 -12.63 3.79
CA ALA A 125 -7.77 -12.49 3.49
C ALA A 125 -8.04 -11.40 2.42
N VAL A 126 -7.29 -10.30 2.41
CA VAL A 126 -7.35 -9.28 1.35
C VAL A 126 -6.88 -9.86 0.01
N ASP A 127 -5.77 -10.60 -0.02
CA ASP A 127 -5.26 -11.27 -1.22
C ASP A 127 -6.27 -12.26 -1.80
N ALA A 128 -6.84 -13.14 -0.97
CA ALA A 128 -7.87 -14.08 -1.39
C ALA A 128 -9.14 -13.39 -1.94
N ASN A 129 -9.54 -12.26 -1.35
CA ASN A 129 -10.67 -11.46 -1.84
C ASN A 129 -10.36 -10.78 -3.17
N LEU A 130 -9.16 -10.20 -3.32
CA LEU A 130 -8.73 -9.61 -4.59
C LEU A 130 -8.75 -10.66 -5.70
N GLY A 131 -8.13 -11.82 -5.47
CA GLY A 131 -8.14 -12.92 -6.42
C GLY A 131 -9.55 -13.34 -6.82
N SER A 132 -10.48 -13.38 -5.87
CA SER A 132 -11.89 -13.72 -6.11
C SER A 132 -12.65 -12.66 -6.93
N GLU A 133 -12.36 -11.39 -6.73
CA GLU A 133 -12.97 -10.26 -7.45
C GLU A 133 -12.43 -10.12 -8.88
N LEU A 134 -11.17 -10.52 -9.11
CA LEU A 134 -10.53 -10.45 -10.42
C LEU A 134 -10.74 -11.70 -11.30
N ILE A 135 -11.36 -12.77 -10.77
CA ILE A 135 -11.66 -13.99 -11.53
C ILE A 135 -12.42 -13.66 -12.81
N GLY A 136 -11.81 -13.99 -13.95
CA GLY A 136 -12.41 -13.80 -15.27
C GLY A 136 -12.30 -12.37 -15.84
N ALA A 137 -11.72 -11.43 -15.09
CA ALA A 137 -11.25 -10.16 -15.61
C ALA A 137 -9.78 -10.28 -16.04
N ASN A 138 -8.90 -10.75 -15.14
CA ASN A 138 -7.48 -11.06 -15.40
C ASN A 138 -6.95 -11.99 -14.29
N ASP A 139 -6.35 -13.12 -14.65
CA ASP A 139 -5.75 -14.06 -13.67
C ASP A 139 -4.27 -13.74 -13.38
N ASP A 140 -3.65 -12.93 -14.25
CA ASP A 140 -2.23 -12.54 -14.24
C ASP A 140 -2.06 -11.10 -13.71
N VAL A 141 -2.38 -10.92 -12.43
CA VAL A 141 -2.31 -9.62 -11.75
C VAL A 141 -1.44 -9.68 -10.52
N HIS A 142 -0.62 -8.64 -10.34
CA HIS A 142 0.21 -8.42 -9.16
C HIS A 142 -0.05 -7.02 -8.63
N VAL A 143 -0.51 -6.93 -7.39
CA VAL A 143 -0.78 -5.64 -6.73
C VAL A 143 0.16 -5.48 -5.55
N LEU A 144 0.89 -4.38 -5.55
CA LEU A 144 1.77 -3.95 -4.47
C LEU A 144 1.22 -2.66 -3.88
N ALA A 145 0.82 -2.68 -2.61
CA ALA A 145 0.48 -1.47 -1.87
C ALA A 145 1.61 -1.19 -0.87
N THR A 146 2.19 0.01 -0.97
CA THR A 146 3.35 0.45 -0.17
C THR A 146 3.00 1.75 0.53
N TRP A 147 3.15 1.75 1.85
CA TRP A 147 3.12 2.94 2.68
C TRP A 147 4.55 3.25 3.11
N GLU A 148 5.02 4.45 2.78
CA GLU A 148 6.35 4.94 3.06
C GLU A 148 6.22 6.45 3.28
N PRO A 149 6.36 6.95 4.53
CA PRO A 149 6.01 8.33 4.88
C PRO A 149 6.96 9.37 4.31
N TYR A 150 8.16 8.98 3.89
CA TYR A 150 9.19 9.77 3.22
C TYR A 150 10.20 8.81 2.56
N GLU A 151 11.00 9.30 1.62
CA GLU A 151 11.92 8.44 0.84
C GLU A 151 12.91 7.66 1.73
N ASP A 152 13.02 6.35 1.46
CA ASP A 152 13.90 5.42 2.17
C ASP A 152 13.60 5.30 3.68
N ALA A 153 12.35 5.52 4.09
CA ALA A 153 11.94 5.37 5.49
C ALA A 153 12.22 3.96 6.04
N SER A 154 12.83 3.92 7.23
CA SER A 154 12.98 2.70 8.03
C SER A 154 11.62 2.15 8.48
N THR A 155 10.64 3.03 8.65
CA THR A 155 9.25 2.71 8.98
C THR A 155 8.43 2.59 7.69
N ARG A 156 8.07 1.37 7.30
CA ARG A 156 7.33 1.13 6.04
C ARG A 156 6.34 -0.02 6.13
N GLY A 157 5.25 0.09 5.40
CA GLY A 157 4.19 -0.92 5.30
C GLY A 157 4.10 -1.45 3.89
N GLU A 158 3.99 -2.78 3.73
CA GLU A 158 3.86 -3.39 2.41
C GLU A 158 2.76 -4.45 2.42
N THR A 159 1.94 -4.51 1.38
CA THR A 159 1.17 -5.72 1.09
C THR A 159 1.23 -6.06 -0.39
N VAL A 160 1.34 -7.36 -0.64
CA VAL A 160 1.30 -7.97 -1.97
C VAL A 160 0.06 -8.84 -2.10
N ALA A 161 -0.62 -8.72 -3.23
CA ALA A 161 -1.70 -9.61 -3.63
C ALA A 161 -1.50 -10.08 -5.08
N GLY A 162 -1.83 -11.33 -5.35
CA GLY A 162 -1.56 -12.00 -6.63
C GLY A 162 -0.10 -12.40 -6.85
N ASP A 163 0.11 -13.18 -7.91
CA ASP A 163 1.42 -13.76 -8.24
C ASP A 163 2.39 -12.73 -8.79
N ARG A 164 3.69 -13.03 -8.80
CA ARG A 164 4.70 -12.13 -9.37
C ARG A 164 4.80 -12.37 -10.89
N PRO A 165 4.90 -11.31 -11.72
CA PRO A 165 5.08 -11.49 -13.16
C PRO A 165 6.33 -12.33 -13.47
N PRO A 166 6.28 -13.23 -14.47
CA PRO A 166 7.46 -13.90 -15.00
C PRO A 166 8.52 -12.90 -15.48
N GLY A 167 9.80 -13.28 -15.42
CA GLY A 167 10.91 -12.36 -15.73
C GLY A 167 11.03 -11.96 -17.21
N ASP A 168 10.33 -12.66 -18.10
CA ASP A 168 10.30 -12.46 -19.55
C ASP A 168 8.92 -12.04 -20.08
N ALA A 169 7.95 -11.81 -19.19
CA ALA A 169 6.62 -11.35 -19.58
C ALA A 169 6.62 -9.85 -19.93
N ASP A 170 5.80 -9.47 -20.90
CA ASP A 170 5.47 -8.07 -21.15
C ASP A 170 4.48 -7.60 -20.06
N VAL A 171 4.85 -6.56 -19.32
CA VAL A 171 4.11 -6.08 -18.14
C VAL A 171 3.58 -4.67 -18.37
N SER A 172 2.28 -4.49 -18.16
CA SER A 172 1.64 -3.18 -18.04
C SER A 172 1.55 -2.78 -16.59
N THR A 173 1.86 -1.53 -16.26
CA THR A 173 1.86 -1.01 -14.89
C THR A 173 0.98 0.23 -14.78
N ALA A 174 0.15 0.29 -13.75
CA ALA A 174 -0.60 1.46 -13.35
C ALA A 174 -0.35 1.73 -11.86
N THR A 175 -0.20 3.01 -11.49
CA THR A 175 0.07 3.42 -10.11
C THR A 175 -0.90 4.51 -9.70
N PHE A 176 -1.42 4.43 -8.49
CA PHE A 176 -2.30 5.44 -7.90
C PHE A 176 -2.15 5.48 -6.37
N THR A 177 -2.55 6.57 -5.74
CA THR A 177 -2.51 6.74 -4.27
C THR A 177 -3.91 6.61 -3.66
N VAL A 178 -3.95 6.16 -2.41
CA VAL A 178 -5.15 6.09 -1.57
C VAL A 178 -4.83 6.48 -0.14
N ALA A 179 -5.83 6.86 0.65
CA ALA A 179 -5.62 7.25 2.03
C ALA A 179 -5.13 6.06 2.91
N SER A 180 -4.16 6.29 3.79
CA SER A 180 -3.64 5.31 4.75
C SER A 180 -4.47 5.19 6.03
N ASP A 181 -5.43 6.10 6.24
CA ASP A 181 -6.15 6.35 7.51
C ASP A 181 -5.27 6.93 8.64
N LEU A 182 -3.98 7.18 8.41
CA LEU A 182 -3.13 7.93 9.32
C LEU A 182 -3.36 9.45 9.17
N PRO A 183 -3.11 10.25 10.22
CA PRO A 183 -3.14 11.71 10.13
C PRO A 183 -2.14 12.25 9.09
N PRO A 184 -2.52 13.26 8.29
CA PRO A 184 -1.60 13.96 7.40
C PRO A 184 -0.66 14.88 8.19
N VAL A 185 0.56 15.03 7.68
CA VAL A 185 1.49 16.11 8.07
C VAL A 185 1.42 17.17 6.99
N ARG A 186 1.15 18.42 7.37
CA ARG A 186 1.05 19.51 6.39
C ARG A 186 2.42 20.15 6.17
N GLU A 187 2.67 20.63 4.95
CA GLU A 187 3.91 21.31 4.60
C GLU A 187 4.23 22.49 5.55
N ASP A 188 3.23 23.25 5.99
CA ASP A 188 3.43 24.37 6.93
C ASP A 188 3.70 23.94 8.39
N GLU A 189 3.59 22.65 8.71
CA GLU A 189 4.09 22.09 9.98
C GLU A 189 5.58 21.74 9.90
N LEU A 190 6.12 21.61 8.68
CA LEU A 190 7.53 21.32 8.42
C LEU A 190 8.33 22.59 8.07
N GLU A 191 7.68 23.64 7.58
CA GLU A 191 8.31 24.92 7.23
C GLU A 191 9.10 25.50 8.42
N GLY A 192 10.40 25.73 8.20
CA GLY A 192 11.34 26.30 9.15
C GLY A 192 11.80 25.35 10.26
N THR A 193 11.53 24.04 10.14
CA THR A 193 11.89 23.06 11.17
C THR A 193 13.29 22.46 11.00
N TYR A 194 13.88 22.55 9.81
CA TYR A 194 15.26 22.12 9.62
C TYR A 194 16.24 23.08 10.32
N ASP A 195 17.03 22.54 11.25
CA ASP A 195 18.06 23.28 11.96
C ASP A 195 19.36 23.29 11.13
N ALA A 196 19.52 24.34 10.31
CA ALA A 196 20.71 24.51 9.48
C ALA A 196 22.00 24.75 10.30
N GLU A 197 21.93 25.29 11.52
CA GLU A 197 23.12 25.51 12.37
C GLU A 197 23.72 24.17 12.81
N ASN A 198 22.85 23.23 13.20
CA ASN A 198 23.25 21.91 13.69
C ASN A 198 23.15 20.79 12.65
N ARG A 199 22.62 21.10 11.46
CA ARG A 199 22.31 20.14 10.38
C ARG A 199 21.43 18.99 10.87
N SER A 200 20.34 19.33 11.56
CA SER A 200 19.46 18.38 12.24
C SER A 200 18.03 18.43 11.71
N PHE A 201 17.40 17.26 11.64
CA PHE A 201 15.99 17.05 11.32
C PHE A 201 15.10 16.80 12.55
N ASP A 202 15.61 16.98 13.77
CA ASP A 202 14.88 16.64 15.00
C ASP A 202 13.49 17.33 15.06
N GLU A 203 13.41 18.63 14.78
CA GLU A 203 12.14 19.37 14.80
C GLU A 203 11.24 19.03 13.60
N THR A 204 11.82 18.65 12.45
CA THR A 204 11.08 18.17 11.26
C THR A 204 10.47 16.79 11.48
N ALA A 205 11.17 15.92 12.22
CA ALA A 205 10.78 14.55 12.48
C ALA A 205 9.62 14.43 13.49
N GLU A 206 9.53 15.35 14.45
CA GLU A 206 8.52 15.35 15.51
C GLU A 206 7.07 15.27 14.99
N PRO A 207 6.60 16.17 14.09
CA PRO A 207 5.23 16.08 13.56
C PRO A 207 4.95 14.79 12.77
N ILE A 208 5.98 14.22 12.13
CA ILE A 208 5.86 12.94 11.40
C ILE A 208 5.68 11.79 12.39
N ALA A 209 6.50 11.73 13.44
CA ALA A 209 6.41 10.73 14.49
C ALA A 209 5.04 10.77 15.19
N ASP A 210 4.59 11.98 15.55
CA ASP A 210 3.30 12.21 16.20
C ASP A 210 2.12 11.75 15.35
N ALA A 211 2.15 12.04 14.04
CA ALA A 211 1.13 11.59 13.10
C ALA A 211 1.07 10.05 13.05
N ILE A 212 2.22 9.38 12.90
CA ILE A 212 2.30 7.92 12.85
C ILE A 212 1.78 7.30 14.14
N VAL A 213 2.31 7.71 15.30
CA VAL A 213 1.92 7.13 16.60
C VAL A 213 0.45 7.40 16.91
N SER A 214 -0.06 8.59 16.61
CA SER A 214 -1.47 8.92 16.82
C SER A 214 -2.42 8.13 15.91
N GLY A 215 -1.98 7.78 14.70
CA GLY A 215 -2.75 6.93 13.79
C GLY A 215 -2.73 5.45 14.19
N LEU A 216 -1.59 4.94 14.66
CA LEU A 216 -1.47 3.55 15.13
C LEU A 216 -2.14 3.32 16.48
N PHE A 217 -2.08 4.32 17.37
CA PHE A 217 -2.64 4.25 18.71
C PHE A 217 -3.60 5.43 18.97
N PRO A 218 -4.79 5.45 18.34
CA PRO A 218 -5.71 6.58 18.50
C PRO A 218 -6.17 6.69 19.95
N ASN A 219 -5.98 7.89 20.53
CA ASN A 219 -6.05 8.11 21.97
C ASN A 219 -7.33 7.58 22.63
N GLU A 220 -8.49 7.88 22.05
CA GLU A 220 -9.79 7.53 22.62
C GLU A 220 -10.07 6.01 22.56
N SER A 221 -9.91 5.38 21.40
CA SER A 221 -10.15 3.93 21.23
C SER A 221 -9.16 3.10 22.03
N THR A 222 -7.90 3.50 22.04
CA THR A 222 -6.86 2.79 22.78
C THR A 222 -7.07 2.92 24.29
N THR A 223 -7.50 4.09 24.77
CA THR A 223 -7.88 4.27 26.19
C THR A 223 -9.04 3.34 26.57
N ILE A 224 -10.07 3.25 25.72
CA ILE A 224 -11.22 2.37 25.96
C ILE A 224 -10.79 0.90 26.01
N ALA A 225 -9.94 0.47 25.06
CA ALA A 225 -9.41 -0.89 25.02
C ALA A 225 -8.62 -1.22 26.30
N LEU A 226 -7.66 -0.36 26.69
CA LEU A 226 -6.81 -0.57 27.86
C LEU A 226 -7.56 -0.56 29.20
N GLN A 227 -8.68 0.16 29.28
CA GLN A 227 -9.56 0.16 30.47
C GLN A 227 -10.42 -1.12 30.59
N GLY A 228 -10.53 -1.90 29.51
CA GLY A 228 -11.24 -3.18 29.46
C GLY A 228 -10.59 -4.29 30.29
N ASN A 229 -11.09 -5.53 30.15
CA ASN A 229 -10.48 -6.74 30.73
C ASN A 229 -10.63 -7.96 29.82
N ASP A 230 -10.74 -7.71 28.53
CA ASP A 230 -11.01 -8.71 27.51
C ASP A 230 -9.88 -8.70 26.48
N LEU A 231 -9.99 -9.54 25.44
CA LEU A 231 -9.05 -9.63 24.33
C LEU A 231 -8.60 -8.28 23.76
N ASP A 232 -9.49 -7.29 23.68
CA ASP A 232 -9.13 -5.98 23.12
C ASP A 232 -8.11 -5.22 24.00
N ARG A 233 -8.14 -5.43 25.33
CA ARG A 233 -7.12 -4.88 26.24
C ARG A 233 -5.78 -5.54 25.99
N ASP A 234 -5.78 -6.86 25.93
CA ASP A 234 -4.55 -7.64 25.82
C ASP A 234 -3.92 -7.47 24.42
N LEU A 235 -4.74 -7.27 23.38
CA LEU A 235 -4.27 -6.83 22.07
C LEU A 235 -3.62 -5.44 22.12
N ALA A 236 -4.26 -4.45 22.75
CA ALA A 236 -3.68 -3.11 22.86
C ALA A 236 -2.35 -3.11 23.64
N LEU A 237 -2.26 -3.89 24.73
CA LEU A 237 -1.01 -4.07 25.47
C LEU A 237 0.07 -4.74 24.63
N TYR A 238 -0.27 -5.81 23.91
CA TYR A 238 0.64 -6.48 22.99
C TYR A 238 1.19 -5.51 21.94
N GLU A 239 0.34 -4.70 21.32
CA GLU A 239 0.75 -3.73 20.29
C GLU A 239 1.68 -2.64 20.88
N TYR A 240 1.41 -2.13 22.09
CA TYR A 240 2.33 -1.21 22.76
C TYR A 240 3.66 -1.85 23.11
N HIS A 241 3.66 -3.09 23.60
CA HIS A 241 4.90 -3.79 23.93
C HIS A 241 5.74 -4.03 22.69
N ARG A 242 5.14 -4.46 21.57
CA ARG A 242 5.87 -4.64 20.31
C ARG A 242 6.39 -3.32 19.74
N ALA A 243 5.59 -2.26 19.75
CA ALA A 243 6.05 -0.94 19.33
C ALA A 243 7.15 -0.40 20.25
N GLY A 244 7.02 -0.64 21.56
CA GLY A 244 8.03 -0.29 22.55
C GLY A 244 9.34 -1.05 22.34
N ASP A 245 9.29 -2.37 22.18
CA ASP A 245 10.47 -3.20 21.91
C ASP A 245 11.21 -2.76 20.64
N ALA A 246 10.47 -2.36 19.60
CA ALA A 246 11.04 -1.87 18.35
C ALA A 246 11.71 -0.49 18.49
N LEU A 247 11.29 0.33 19.47
CA LEU A 247 11.78 1.68 19.75
C LEU A 247 12.60 1.78 21.06
N ASP A 248 12.96 0.65 21.67
CA ASP A 248 13.64 0.56 22.98
C ASP A 248 12.88 1.29 24.13
N VAL A 249 11.55 1.31 24.07
CA VAL A 249 10.64 1.89 25.08
C VAL A 249 10.01 0.81 25.95
N GLU A 250 10.41 0.78 27.22
CA GLU A 250 9.82 -0.14 28.20
C GLU A 250 8.54 0.43 28.85
N TYR A 251 7.49 -0.40 28.92
CA TYR A 251 6.25 -0.09 29.64
C TYR A 251 6.05 -1.01 30.85
N ASP A 252 5.62 -0.41 31.98
CA ASP A 252 5.12 -1.16 33.14
C ASP A 252 3.58 -1.27 33.06
N PRO A 253 3.02 -2.46 32.77
CA PRO A 253 1.58 -2.64 32.64
C PRO A 253 0.83 -2.61 33.98
N GLU A 254 1.53 -2.73 35.12
CA GLU A 254 0.92 -2.73 36.45
C GLU A 254 0.88 -1.33 37.06
N ASN A 255 1.94 -0.55 36.91
CA ASN A 255 2.11 0.75 37.59
C ASN A 255 2.42 1.93 36.65
N GLY A 256 2.43 1.71 35.34
CA GLY A 256 2.77 2.72 34.34
C GLY A 256 1.58 3.35 33.62
N THR A 257 1.87 4.03 32.52
CA THR A 257 0.90 4.73 31.65
C THR A 257 -0.13 3.81 31.01
N LEU A 258 0.15 2.50 30.95
CA LEU A 258 -0.75 1.49 30.40
C LEU A 258 -1.55 0.74 31.49
N SER A 259 -1.40 1.12 32.76
CA SER A 259 -2.12 0.49 33.87
C SER A 259 -3.62 0.75 33.78
N ARG A 260 -4.42 -0.29 33.97
CA ARG A 260 -5.89 -0.24 33.81
C ARG A 260 -6.56 0.84 34.66
N THR A 261 -6.04 1.14 35.85
CA THR A 261 -6.66 2.09 36.78
C THR A 261 -6.30 3.55 36.51
N ASP A 262 -5.18 3.78 35.82
CA ASP A 262 -4.60 5.11 35.61
C ASP A 262 -4.06 5.25 34.17
N VAL A 263 -4.80 4.68 33.20
CA VAL A 263 -4.45 4.69 31.77
C VAL A 263 -4.21 6.13 31.30
N ASN A 264 -3.05 6.36 30.70
CA ASN A 264 -2.65 7.62 30.10
C ASN A 264 -1.99 7.35 28.74
N VAL A 265 -2.84 7.13 27.73
CA VAL A 265 -2.41 6.87 26.35
C VAL A 265 -1.64 8.04 25.77
N SER A 266 -1.99 9.29 26.08
CA SER A 266 -1.24 10.45 25.61
C SER A 266 0.23 10.39 26.02
N ALA A 267 0.51 10.12 27.31
CA ALA A 267 1.87 10.00 27.80
C ALA A 267 2.58 8.72 27.32
N ALA A 268 1.84 7.67 26.97
CA ALA A 268 2.43 6.48 26.36
C ALA A 268 2.83 6.75 24.90
N ASN A 269 1.98 7.44 24.14
CA ASN A 269 2.22 7.85 22.76
C ASN A 269 3.36 8.85 22.66
N GLU A 270 3.41 9.85 23.55
CA GLU A 270 4.50 10.85 23.60
C GLU A 270 5.87 10.15 23.71
N ARG A 271 5.99 9.10 24.51
CA ARG A 271 7.24 8.32 24.61
C ARG A 271 7.60 7.54 23.33
N LEU A 272 6.60 6.96 22.65
CA LEU A 272 6.86 6.30 21.36
C LEU A 272 7.28 7.34 20.33
N ALA A 273 6.58 8.49 20.28
CA ALA A 273 6.85 9.57 19.36
C ALA A 273 8.26 10.13 19.57
N GLU A 274 8.69 10.40 20.81
CA GLU A 274 10.05 10.85 21.13
C GLU A 274 11.15 9.95 20.54
N ASN A 275 11.01 8.61 20.65
CA ASN A 275 12.00 7.66 20.13
C ASN A 275 11.87 7.46 18.62
N LEU A 276 10.65 7.54 18.09
CA LEU A 276 10.41 7.50 16.65
C LEU A 276 10.94 8.77 15.96
N THR A 277 10.88 9.94 16.61
CA THR A 277 11.49 11.20 16.14
C THR A 277 12.98 11.02 15.90
N GLU A 278 13.72 10.44 16.84
CA GLU A 278 15.16 10.17 16.67
C GLU A 278 15.41 9.25 15.47
N THR A 279 14.56 8.22 15.29
CA THR A 279 14.67 7.30 14.15
C THR A 279 14.43 8.00 12.82
N ILE A 280 13.37 8.81 12.74
CA ILE A 280 12.99 9.56 11.53
C ILE A 280 14.03 10.62 11.19
N ALA A 281 14.54 11.37 12.18
CA ALA A 281 15.58 12.38 11.96
C ALA A 281 16.84 11.75 11.36
N ASN A 282 17.30 10.62 11.90
CA ASN A 282 18.45 9.88 11.35
C ASN A 282 18.19 9.38 9.92
N ASP A 283 16.97 8.96 9.60
CA ASP A 283 16.62 8.59 8.23
C ASP A 283 16.68 9.77 7.29
N LEU A 284 16.08 10.91 7.66
CA LEU A 284 16.06 12.13 6.84
C LEU A 284 17.49 12.64 6.60
N GLU A 285 18.35 12.65 7.63
CA GLU A 285 19.76 12.99 7.50
C GLU A 285 20.49 12.07 6.51
N ARG A 286 20.20 10.76 6.56
CA ARG A 286 20.80 9.77 5.66
C ARG A 286 20.28 9.91 4.24
N THR A 287 18.99 10.17 4.06
CA THR A 287 18.34 10.26 2.74
C THR A 287 18.74 11.54 2.03
N TYR A 288 18.70 12.68 2.71
CA TYR A 288 18.87 14.01 2.10
C TYR A 288 20.26 14.63 2.32
N GLY A 289 21.16 13.99 3.08
CA GLY A 289 22.46 14.56 3.44
C GLY A 289 23.33 14.96 2.24
N ASP A 290 23.32 14.17 1.16
CA ASP A 290 24.06 14.48 -0.07
C ASP A 290 23.47 15.70 -0.81
N ASP A 291 22.14 15.84 -0.84
CA ASP A 291 21.45 16.97 -1.47
C ASP A 291 21.65 18.27 -0.66
N ILE A 292 21.62 18.18 0.67
CA ILE A 292 21.91 19.30 1.57
C ILE A 292 23.35 19.81 1.38
N ASP A 293 24.32 18.91 1.22
CA ASP A 293 25.71 19.29 0.94
C ASP A 293 25.83 20.06 -0.38
N GLU A 294 25.02 19.73 -1.39
CA GLU A 294 24.94 20.48 -2.65
C GLU A 294 24.30 21.86 -2.45
N ILE A 295 23.16 21.93 -1.75
CA ILE A 295 22.44 23.17 -1.42
C ILE A 295 23.37 24.14 -0.66
N GLU A 296 24.02 23.69 0.41
CA GLU A 296 24.94 24.49 1.21
C GLU A 296 26.10 25.03 0.35
N ALA A 297 26.66 24.22 -0.54
CA ALA A 297 27.76 24.63 -1.41
C ALA A 297 27.34 25.67 -2.46
N GLU A 298 26.13 25.56 -3.00
CA GLU A 298 25.57 26.54 -3.95
C GLU A 298 25.23 27.86 -3.27
N LEU A 299 24.65 27.81 -2.08
CA LEU A 299 24.24 28.98 -1.31
C LEU A 299 25.44 29.71 -0.72
N ASP A 300 26.46 29.03 -0.16
CA ASP A 300 27.65 29.71 0.38
C ASP A 300 28.38 30.54 -0.69
N ALA A 301 28.32 30.11 -1.96
CA ALA A 301 28.88 30.85 -3.09
C ALA A 301 28.14 32.17 -3.41
N THR A 302 26.86 32.28 -3.02
CA THR A 302 25.95 33.37 -3.39
C THR A 302 25.54 34.24 -2.19
N TYR A 303 25.22 33.61 -1.06
CA TYR A 303 24.76 34.15 0.21
C TYR A 303 25.53 33.46 1.36
N PRO A 304 26.80 33.87 1.61
CA PRO A 304 27.61 33.24 2.64
C PRO A 304 27.00 33.44 4.03
N GLU A 305 26.95 32.38 4.82
CA GLU A 305 26.41 32.35 6.19
C GLU A 305 24.90 32.69 6.31
N ASP A 306 24.12 32.48 5.24
CA ASP A 306 22.66 32.68 5.24
C ASP A 306 21.93 31.36 5.55
N GLU A 307 21.79 31.05 6.83
CA GLU A 307 21.13 29.83 7.33
C GLU A 307 19.64 29.76 6.94
N GLU A 308 18.96 30.92 6.88
CA GLU A 308 17.55 31.01 6.48
C GLU A 308 17.37 30.54 5.03
N ALA A 309 18.29 30.91 4.13
CA ALA A 309 18.25 30.45 2.74
C ALA A 309 18.49 28.93 2.60
N VAL A 310 19.31 28.33 3.48
CA VAL A 310 19.52 26.88 3.50
C VAL A 310 18.26 26.17 3.98
N THR A 311 17.66 26.63 5.08
CA THR A 311 16.41 26.06 5.60
C THR A 311 15.29 26.14 4.55
N ASP A 312 15.11 27.28 3.88
CA ASP A 312 14.09 27.44 2.84
C ASP A 312 14.24 26.42 1.69
N GLU A 313 15.47 26.19 1.19
CA GLU A 313 15.71 25.23 0.10
C GLU A 313 15.58 23.77 0.59
N VAL A 314 15.92 23.49 1.85
CA VAL A 314 15.70 22.15 2.45
C VAL A 314 14.21 21.89 2.66
N ASP A 315 13.42 22.88 3.07
CA ASP A 315 11.97 22.76 3.18
C ASP A 315 11.33 22.44 1.83
N ASP A 316 11.75 23.13 0.77
CA ASP A 316 11.29 22.89 -0.61
C ASP A 316 11.66 21.47 -1.12
N LEU A 317 12.74 20.88 -0.59
CA LEU A 317 13.14 19.50 -0.88
C LEU A 317 12.33 18.48 -0.08
N VAL A 318 12.21 18.68 1.24
CA VAL A 318 11.71 17.67 2.18
C VAL A 318 10.19 17.72 2.33
N ALA A 319 9.59 18.90 2.50
CA ALA A 319 8.16 19.00 2.82
C ALA A 319 7.25 18.33 1.77
N PRO A 320 7.49 18.46 0.44
CA PRO A 320 6.68 17.80 -0.58
C PRO A 320 6.87 16.28 -0.66
N SER A 321 7.94 15.75 -0.06
CA SER A 321 8.26 14.31 -0.05
C SER A 321 7.56 13.54 1.08
N VAL A 322 7.07 14.26 2.09
CA VAL A 322 6.46 13.65 3.28
C VAL A 322 4.97 13.38 3.02
N ALA A 323 4.56 12.12 3.12
CA ALA A 323 3.19 11.67 2.90
C ALA A 323 2.79 10.57 3.88
N THR A 324 2.44 10.95 5.12
CA THR A 324 2.01 9.99 6.16
C THR A 324 0.61 9.41 5.88
N ASP A 325 -0.25 10.15 5.20
CA ASP A 325 -1.65 9.80 4.97
C ASP A 325 -1.90 9.08 3.63
N GLU A 326 -0.86 8.71 2.88
CA GLU A 326 -1.00 8.10 1.57
C GLU A 326 -0.35 6.70 1.47
N VAL A 327 -1.02 5.77 0.80
CA VAL A 327 -0.47 4.50 0.35
C VAL A 327 -0.43 4.50 -1.17
N THR A 328 0.73 4.17 -1.73
CA THR A 328 0.91 3.98 -3.17
C THR A 328 0.55 2.54 -3.56
N ILE A 329 -0.40 2.38 -4.48
CA ILE A 329 -0.79 1.09 -5.06
C ILE A 329 -0.25 0.99 -6.48
N THR A 330 0.56 -0.03 -6.74
CA THR A 330 1.08 -0.38 -8.06
C THR A 330 0.44 -1.68 -8.53
N VAL A 331 -0.29 -1.61 -9.63
CA VAL A 331 -0.94 -2.74 -10.30
C VAL A 331 -0.09 -3.12 -11.51
N ARG A 332 0.30 -4.38 -11.58
CA ARG A 332 1.00 -4.97 -12.73
C ARG A 332 0.15 -6.08 -13.31
N VAL A 333 0.00 -6.06 -14.62
CA VAL A 333 -0.74 -7.08 -15.38
C VAL A 333 0.16 -7.58 -16.50
N TRP A 334 0.12 -8.87 -16.77
CA TRP A 334 0.86 -9.50 -17.86
C TRP A 334 -0.01 -10.52 -18.60
N ASP A 335 0.45 -10.96 -19.76
CA ASP A 335 -0.13 -12.08 -20.51
C ASP A 335 0.89 -13.24 -20.54
N GLU A 336 0.43 -14.48 -20.46
CA GLU A 336 1.23 -15.70 -20.71
C GLU A 336 1.29 -16.11 -22.19
#